data_AF-A0A6L7QID1-F1
#
_entry.id   AF-A0A6L7QID1-F1
#
_cell.length_a   1.000
_cell.length_b   1.000
_cell.length_c   1.000
_cell.angle_alpha   90.00
_cell.angle_beta   90.00
_cell.angle_gamma   90.00
#
_symmetry.space_group_name_H-M   'P 1'
#
loop_
_entity.id
_entity.type
_entity.pdbx_description
1 polymer ?
#
loop_
_entity_poly.entity_id
_entity_poly.type
_entity_poly.pdbx_seq_one_letter_code
_entity_poly.pdbx_strand_id
1 'polypeptide(L)'
;MIHNDVGGRPSGLGIAGAEDLLPVLETVASRVRVDGLEKPFGASCGTTSWGSDHFPFFAHGVPTVGLGTESVWPEDRFYGHSRADTADKVYSRGLSECAAINARVLFEVANLDERPARRRTREELEASFASTPLAEAIELLDLWPPERALARYFEKG
;
A
#
# COMPACT_ATOMS: atom_id res chain seq x y z
N MET A 1 -1.07 -8.26 4.20
CA MET A 1 -2.26 -7.81 3.44
C MET A 1 -1.74 -7.12 2.19
N ILE A 2 -2.27 -7.47 1.02
CA ILE A 2 -1.92 -6.84 -0.26
C ILE A 2 -3.05 -5.87 -0.57
N HIS A 3 -2.69 -4.62 -0.83
CA HIS A 3 -3.60 -3.50 -1.02
C HIS A 3 -3.43 -2.90 -2.41
N ASN A 4 -4.55 -2.59 -3.07
CA ASN A 4 -4.59 -1.94 -4.36
C ASN A 4 -5.81 -1.00 -4.40
N ASP A 5 -5.55 0.30 -4.43
CA ASP A 5 -6.57 1.36 -4.31
C ASP A 5 -6.67 2.14 -5.62
N VAL A 6 -5.74 3.08 -5.83
CA VAL A 6 -5.70 3.91 -7.03
C VAL A 6 -5.05 3.15 -8.18
N GLY A 7 -5.69 3.20 -9.36
CA GLY A 7 -5.16 2.66 -10.61
C GLY A 7 -4.32 3.68 -11.38
N GLY A 8 -3.42 3.20 -12.22
CA GLY A 8 -2.55 4.03 -13.05
C GLY A 8 -1.42 3.21 -13.65
N ARG A 9 -0.34 3.87 -14.08
CA ARG A 9 0.89 3.16 -14.44
C ARG A 9 1.56 2.67 -13.14
N PRO A 10 1.82 1.36 -12.95
CA PRO A 10 2.45 0.86 -11.74
C PRO A 10 3.87 1.43 -11.57
N SER A 11 4.19 1.99 -10.41
CA SER A 11 5.45 2.71 -10.17
C SER A 11 6.35 2.08 -9.11
N GLY A 12 5.82 1.20 -8.25
CA GLY A 12 6.62 0.44 -7.28
C GLY A 12 5.77 -0.28 -6.24
N LEU A 13 6.42 -1.03 -5.35
CA LEU A 13 5.80 -1.67 -4.19
C LEU A 13 6.16 -0.90 -2.91
N GLY A 14 5.15 -0.53 -2.13
CA GLY A 14 5.33 0.14 -0.84
C GLY A 14 5.00 -0.79 0.32
N ILE A 15 5.86 -0.84 1.33
CA ILE A 15 5.68 -1.64 2.54
C ILE A 15 5.46 -0.70 3.74
N ALA A 16 4.45 -0.99 4.56
CA ALA A 16 4.22 -0.26 5.80
C ALA A 16 4.92 -0.94 6.99
N GLY A 17 6.03 -0.36 7.46
CA GLY A 17 6.66 -0.70 8.74
C GLY A 17 7.10 -2.17 8.94
N ALA A 18 7.23 -2.95 7.87
CA ALA A 18 7.57 -4.37 7.91
C ALA A 18 8.72 -4.71 6.96
N GLU A 19 9.91 -4.18 7.28
CA GLU A 19 11.14 -4.28 6.47
C GLU A 19 11.52 -5.72 6.09
N ASP A 20 11.11 -6.71 6.88
CA ASP A 20 11.32 -8.14 6.61
C ASP A 20 10.70 -8.59 5.26
N LEU A 21 9.71 -7.85 4.74
CA LEU A 21 9.13 -8.09 3.41
C LEU A 21 10.01 -7.60 2.25
N LEU A 22 11.01 -6.73 2.48
CA LEU A 22 11.81 -6.15 1.41
C LEU A 22 12.46 -7.21 0.50
N PRO A 23 13.19 -8.22 1.01
CA PRO A 23 13.93 -9.13 0.14
C PRO A 23 13.03 -9.91 -0.84
N VAL A 24 11.86 -10.37 -0.37
CA VAL A 24 10.89 -11.06 -1.23
C VAL A 24 10.30 -10.10 -2.26
N LEU A 25 9.94 -8.87 -1.87
CA LEU A 25 9.34 -7.92 -2.80
C LEU A 25 10.34 -7.33 -3.80
N GLU A 26 11.60 -7.15 -3.42
CA GLU A 26 12.68 -6.77 -4.34
C GLU A 26 12.89 -7.85 -5.41
N THR A 27 12.79 -9.13 -5.02
CA THR A 27 12.84 -10.25 -5.98
C THR A 27 11.70 -10.14 -7.00
N VAL A 28 10.48 -9.83 -6.56
CA VAL A 28 9.35 -9.59 -7.49
C VAL A 28 9.59 -8.35 -8.34
N ALA A 29 9.92 -7.22 -7.71
CA ALA A 29 10.12 -5.93 -8.36
C ALA A 29 11.21 -5.98 -9.46
N SER A 30 12.31 -6.70 -9.22
CA SER A 30 13.40 -6.86 -10.17
C SER A 30 12.98 -7.51 -11.51
N ARG A 31 11.86 -8.24 -11.53
CA ARG A 31 11.30 -8.92 -12.70
C ARG A 31 10.21 -8.10 -13.40
N VAL A 32 9.70 -7.05 -12.73
CA VAL A 32 8.66 -6.19 -13.28
C VAL A 32 9.26 -5.28 -14.36
N ARG A 33 8.53 -5.13 -15.47
CA ARG A 33 8.84 -4.20 -16.56
C ARG A 33 7.58 -3.41 -16.85
N VAL A 34 7.67 -2.10 -16.71
CA VAL A 34 6.58 -1.15 -16.99
C VAL A 34 7.18 -0.04 -17.85
N ASP A 35 6.53 0.26 -18.97
CA ASP A 35 6.99 1.29 -19.89
C ASP A 35 6.70 2.70 -19.33
N GLY A 36 7.63 3.62 -19.52
CA GLY A 36 7.44 5.04 -19.19
C GLY A 36 7.71 5.42 -17.74
N LEU A 37 8.36 4.56 -16.96
CA LEU A 37 8.86 4.93 -15.64
C LEU A 37 10.16 5.73 -15.72
N GLU A 38 10.26 6.79 -14.91
CA GLU A 38 11.51 7.57 -14.77
C GLU A 38 12.59 6.80 -14.00
N LYS A 39 12.17 5.93 -13.06
CA LYS A 39 13.05 5.11 -12.22
C LYS A 39 12.69 3.64 -12.36
N PRO A 40 13.66 2.73 -12.16
CA PRO A 40 13.36 1.30 -12.14
C PRO A 40 12.26 0.99 -11.12
N PHE A 41 11.34 0.09 -11.50
CA PHE A 41 10.33 -0.44 -10.59
C PHE A 41 11.04 -1.11 -9.41
N GLY A 42 10.71 -0.68 -8.19
CA GLY A 42 11.38 -1.12 -6.97
C GLY A 42 10.40 -1.44 -5.86
N ALA A 43 10.94 -1.92 -4.74
CA ALA A 43 10.24 -2.05 -3.47
C ALA A 43 10.87 -1.09 -2.45
N SER A 44 10.06 -0.48 -1.60
CA SER A 44 10.54 0.35 -0.50
C SER A 44 9.70 0.14 0.75
N CYS A 45 10.33 0.31 1.91
CA CYS A 45 9.65 0.26 3.20
C CYS A 45 9.73 1.64 3.85
N GLY A 46 8.63 2.08 4.43
CA GLY A 46 8.58 3.37 5.11
C GLY A 46 7.28 3.59 5.87
N THR A 47 7.04 4.85 6.19
CA THR A 47 5.81 5.31 6.82
C THR A 47 4.63 5.13 5.89
N THR A 48 3.49 4.73 6.45
CA THR A 48 2.23 4.55 5.72
C THR A 48 1.27 5.72 5.93
N SER A 49 0.14 5.69 5.24
CA SER A 49 -0.99 6.61 5.46
C SER A 49 -2.16 5.88 6.13
N TRP A 50 -3.13 6.65 6.64
CA TRP A 50 -4.38 6.12 7.19
C TRP A 50 -5.50 6.02 6.15
N GLY A 51 -5.30 6.62 4.96
CA GLY A 51 -6.37 6.94 4.02
C GLY A 51 -6.90 5.79 3.18
N SER A 52 -6.53 4.54 3.48
CA SER A 52 -7.00 3.39 2.70
C SER A 52 -7.14 2.11 3.54
N ASP A 53 -7.60 1.03 2.90
CA ASP A 53 -8.04 -0.20 3.56
C ASP A 53 -6.91 -1.00 4.23
N HIS A 54 -5.65 -0.70 3.94
CA HIS A 54 -4.52 -1.34 4.61
C HIS A 54 -4.37 -0.87 6.07
N PHE A 55 -4.89 0.30 6.43
CA PHE A 55 -4.60 0.92 7.72
C PHE A 55 -5.07 0.08 8.93
N PRO A 56 -6.30 -0.46 8.99
CA PRO A 56 -6.71 -1.35 10.08
C PRO A 56 -5.82 -2.59 10.22
N PHE A 57 -5.31 -3.14 9.12
CA PHE A 57 -4.37 -4.26 9.15
C PHE A 57 -3.01 -3.84 9.73
N PHE A 58 -2.49 -2.71 9.27
CA PHE A 58 -1.27 -2.11 9.80
C PHE A 58 -1.39 -1.83 11.29
N ALA A 59 -2.50 -1.24 11.74
CA ALA A 59 -2.77 -0.93 13.15
C ALA A 59 -2.77 -2.19 14.04
N HIS A 60 -3.15 -3.34 13.49
CA HIS A 60 -3.08 -4.64 14.16
C HIS A 60 -1.78 -5.42 13.90
N GLY A 61 -0.74 -4.73 13.43
CA GLY A 61 0.60 -5.28 13.21
C GLY A 61 0.71 -6.24 12.04
N VAL A 62 -0.31 -6.33 11.18
CA VAL A 62 -0.24 -7.18 9.99
C VAL A 62 0.63 -6.48 8.94
N PRO A 63 1.70 -7.11 8.43
CA PRO A 63 2.51 -6.54 7.35
C PRO A 63 1.64 -6.21 6.14
N THR A 64 1.74 -4.98 5.62
CA THR A 64 0.97 -4.54 4.46
C THR A 64 1.88 -4.15 3.30
N VAL A 65 1.42 -4.47 2.09
CA VAL A 65 2.07 -4.14 0.82
C VAL A 65 1.05 -3.43 -0.04
N GLY A 66 1.39 -2.24 -0.53
CA GLY A 66 0.62 -1.50 -1.52
C GLY A 66 1.33 -1.48 -2.86
N LEU A 67 0.56 -1.47 -3.94
CA LEU A 67 1.07 -1.15 -5.27
C LEU A 67 0.93 0.36 -5.51
N GLY A 68 2.05 1.04 -5.68
CA GLY A 68 2.08 2.44 -6.08
C GLY A 68 1.77 2.58 -7.56
N THR A 69 1.02 3.63 -7.91
CA THR A 69 0.73 3.99 -9.29
C THR A 69 0.94 5.48 -9.52
N GLU A 70 1.29 5.85 -10.74
CA GLU A 70 1.32 7.23 -11.21
C GLU A 70 0.29 7.44 -12.33
N SER A 71 -0.26 8.65 -12.41
CA SER A 71 -1.08 9.06 -13.53
C SER A 71 -0.22 9.15 -14.79
N VAL A 72 -0.70 8.60 -15.91
CA VAL A 72 -0.02 8.71 -17.21
C VAL A 72 -0.03 10.16 -17.68
N TRP A 73 -1.16 10.84 -17.50
CA TRP A 73 -1.30 12.28 -17.72
C TRP A 73 -1.31 13.00 -16.36
N PRO A 74 -0.40 13.96 -16.11
CA PRO A 74 -0.27 14.61 -14.81
C PRO A 74 -1.55 15.27 -14.28
N GLU A 75 -2.46 15.67 -15.17
CA GLU A 75 -3.76 16.26 -14.85
C GLU A 75 -4.74 15.26 -14.24
N ASP A 76 -4.62 13.96 -14.55
CA ASP A 76 -5.60 12.96 -14.13
C ASP A 76 -5.68 12.80 -12.61
N ARG A 77 -4.57 13.06 -11.91
CA ARG A 77 -4.50 13.00 -10.44
C ARG A 77 -5.43 13.99 -9.74
N PHE A 78 -5.89 15.03 -10.43
CA PHE A 78 -6.78 16.05 -9.86
C PHE A 78 -8.26 15.69 -9.93
N TYR A 79 -8.62 14.61 -10.63
CA TYR A 79 -10.02 14.19 -10.75
C TYR A 79 -10.53 13.36 -9.58
N GLY A 80 -9.64 12.77 -8.77
CA GLY A 80 -10.01 11.97 -7.61
C GLY A 80 -11.00 12.69 -6.68
N HIS A 81 -11.99 11.94 -6.18
CA HIS A 81 -13.09 12.47 -5.36
C HIS A 81 -13.93 13.58 -6.00
N SER A 82 -13.92 13.70 -7.34
CA SER A 82 -14.75 14.66 -8.08
C SER A 82 -15.71 13.94 -9.03
N ARG A 83 -16.68 14.67 -9.57
CA ARG A 83 -17.56 14.16 -10.64
C ARG A 83 -16.83 13.93 -11.97
N ALA A 84 -15.59 14.41 -12.10
CA ALA A 84 -14.76 14.23 -13.29
C ALA A 84 -13.94 12.92 -13.24
N ASP A 85 -14.00 12.16 -12.14
CA ASP A 85 -13.46 10.81 -12.02
C ASP A 85 -14.31 9.83 -12.84
N THR A 86 -13.96 9.65 -14.11
CA THR A 86 -14.79 8.93 -15.08
C THR A 86 -13.94 7.98 -15.92
N ALA A 87 -14.57 6.90 -16.39
CA ALA A 87 -13.89 5.77 -17.03
C ALA A 87 -13.08 6.12 -18.30
N ASP A 88 -13.43 7.20 -19.00
CA ASP A 88 -12.69 7.70 -20.17
C ASP A 88 -11.25 8.12 -19.87
N LYS A 89 -10.93 8.39 -18.59
CA LYS A 89 -9.60 8.84 -18.13
C LYS A 89 -8.76 7.70 -17.56
N VAL A 90 -9.31 6.50 -17.48
CA VAL A 90 -8.62 5.34 -16.91
C VAL A 90 -7.52 4.87 -17.86
N TYR A 91 -6.31 4.70 -17.33
CA TYR A 91 -5.24 4.02 -18.05
C TYR A 91 -5.48 2.50 -18.07
N SER A 92 -6.17 2.02 -19.11
CA SER A 92 -6.64 0.63 -19.21
C SER A 92 -5.53 -0.42 -19.14
N ARG A 93 -4.36 -0.15 -19.73
CA ARG A 93 -3.19 -1.04 -19.66
C ARG A 93 -2.70 -1.19 -18.21
N GLY A 94 -2.75 -0.10 -17.43
CA GLY A 94 -2.41 -0.10 -16.01
C GLY A 94 -3.24 -1.09 -15.18
N LEU A 95 -4.53 -1.28 -15.50
CA LEU A 95 -5.36 -2.28 -14.81
C LEU A 95 -4.80 -3.69 -14.94
N SER A 96 -4.35 -4.06 -16.15
CA SER A 96 -3.78 -5.38 -16.42
C SER A 96 -2.39 -5.53 -15.80
N GLU A 97 -1.56 -4.49 -15.88
CA GLU A 97 -0.22 -4.48 -15.29
C GLU A 97 -0.29 -4.57 -13.75
N CYS A 98 -1.16 -3.78 -13.10
CA CYS A 98 -1.39 -3.84 -11.67
C CYS A 98 -1.89 -5.23 -11.24
N ALA A 99 -2.85 -5.81 -11.95
CA ALA A 99 -3.36 -7.14 -11.66
C ALA A 99 -2.26 -8.20 -11.75
N ALA A 100 -1.44 -8.15 -12.80
CA ALA A 100 -0.32 -9.09 -12.99
C ALA A 100 0.73 -8.95 -11.87
N ILE A 101 1.09 -7.72 -11.50
CA ILE A 101 2.07 -7.46 -10.42
C ILE A 101 1.52 -7.95 -9.07
N ASN A 102 0.28 -7.61 -8.72
CA ASN A 102 -0.35 -8.09 -7.49
C ASN A 102 -0.46 -9.62 -7.46
N ALA A 103 -0.78 -10.26 -8.58
CA ALA A 103 -0.80 -11.71 -8.70
C ALA A 103 0.59 -12.32 -8.49
N ARG A 104 1.66 -11.69 -8.99
CA ARG A 104 3.05 -12.13 -8.73
C ARG A 104 3.43 -11.97 -7.27
N VAL A 105 3.11 -10.85 -6.63
CA VAL A 105 3.36 -10.64 -5.19
C VAL A 105 2.63 -11.72 -4.38
N LEU A 106 1.35 -11.95 -4.66
CA LEU A 106 0.55 -12.98 -4.00
C LEU A 106 1.16 -14.36 -4.20
N PHE A 107 1.48 -14.74 -5.44
CA PHE A 107 2.05 -16.04 -5.77
C PHE A 107 3.37 -16.27 -5.04
N GLU A 108 4.28 -15.30 -5.07
CA GLU A 108 5.60 -15.44 -4.45
C GLU A 108 5.49 -15.54 -2.93
N VAL A 109 4.72 -14.64 -2.29
CA VAL A 109 4.57 -14.64 -0.83
C VAL A 109 3.81 -15.87 -0.32
N ALA A 110 2.80 -16.35 -1.06
CA ALA A 110 1.98 -17.50 -0.64
C ALA A 110 2.70 -18.85 -0.82
N ASN A 111 3.76 -18.92 -1.63
CA ASN A 111 4.51 -20.15 -1.90
C ASN A 111 5.87 -20.21 -1.16
N LEU A 112 6.15 -19.28 -0.25
CA LEU A 112 7.32 -19.40 0.62
C LEU A 112 7.09 -20.48 1.68
N ASP A 113 8.12 -21.27 1.95
CA ASP A 113 8.10 -22.28 3.03
C ASP A 113 7.91 -21.63 4.41
N GLU A 114 8.47 -20.42 4.58
CA GLU A 114 8.37 -19.63 5.80
C GLU A 114 7.69 -18.29 5.55
N ARG A 115 6.98 -17.80 6.56
CA ARG A 115 6.33 -16.49 6.48
C ARG A 115 7.40 -15.39 6.42
N PRO A 116 7.42 -14.53 5.39
CA PRO A 116 8.52 -13.58 5.17
C PRO A 116 8.54 -12.43 6.19
N ALA A 117 7.44 -12.19 6.90
CA ALA A 117 7.37 -11.17 7.93
C ALA A 117 6.42 -11.58 9.05
N ARG A 118 6.83 -11.34 10.29
CA ARG A 118 5.97 -11.53 11.47
C ARG A 118 4.99 -10.38 11.64
N ARG A 119 4.02 -10.57 12.54
CA ARG A 119 3.22 -9.44 13.03
C ARG A 119 4.08 -8.53 13.91
N ARG A 120 3.91 -7.21 13.75
CA ARG A 120 4.57 -6.18 14.58
C ARG A 120 3.82 -5.99 15.88
N THR A 121 4.54 -5.68 16.96
CA THR A 121 3.91 -5.32 18.24
C THR A 121 3.41 -3.89 18.20
N ARG A 122 2.58 -3.51 19.18
CA ARG A 122 2.07 -2.14 19.29
C ARG A 122 3.20 -1.13 19.42
N GLU A 123 4.19 -1.44 20.25
CA GLU A 123 5.35 -0.59 20.53
C GLU A 123 6.20 -0.38 19.27
N GLU A 124 6.37 -1.42 18.47
CA GLU A 124 7.09 -1.33 17.18
C GLU A 124 6.35 -0.46 16.16
N LEU A 125 5.02 -0.58 16.12
CA LEU A 125 4.20 0.27 15.26
C LEU A 125 4.29 1.73 15.70
N GLU A 126 4.09 2.01 16.99
CA GLU A 126 4.19 3.37 17.55
C GLU A 126 5.56 4.00 17.25
N ALA A 127 6.64 3.24 17.43
CA ALA A 127 7.99 3.69 17.05
C ALA A 127 8.11 3.99 15.55
N SER A 128 7.45 3.23 14.68
CA SER A 128 7.54 3.40 13.22
C SER A 128 6.89 4.68 12.69
N PHE A 129 5.94 5.28 13.43
CA PHE A 129 5.21 6.47 13.00
C PHE A 129 5.33 7.68 13.93
N ALA A 130 5.93 7.54 15.12
CA ALA A 130 6.01 8.60 16.14
C ALA A 130 6.59 9.93 15.64
N SER A 131 7.53 9.91 14.69
CA SER A 131 8.17 11.11 14.13
C SER A 131 7.69 11.44 12.72
N THR A 132 6.45 11.07 12.39
CA THR A 132 5.88 11.20 11.05
C THR A 132 4.52 11.89 11.12
N PRO A 133 4.04 12.50 10.01
CA PRO A 133 2.70 13.10 9.97
C PRO A 133 1.55 12.12 10.27
N LEU A 134 1.82 10.80 10.20
CA LEU A 134 0.81 9.79 10.56
C LEU A 134 0.41 9.89 12.04
N ALA A 135 1.33 10.21 12.95
CA ALA A 135 1.04 10.30 14.38
C ALA A 135 -0.03 11.37 14.69
N GLU A 136 0.13 12.56 14.13
CA GLU A 136 -0.84 13.66 14.26
C GLU A 136 -2.18 13.29 13.61
N ALA A 137 -2.14 12.66 12.43
CA ALA A 137 -3.34 12.31 11.70
C ALA A 137 -4.20 11.25 12.42
N ILE A 138 -3.58 10.22 13.00
CA ILE A 138 -4.33 9.16 13.72
C ILE A 138 -4.88 9.65 15.06
N GLU A 139 -4.22 10.59 15.71
CA GLU A 139 -4.73 11.26 16.91
C GLU A 139 -5.96 12.12 16.57
N LEU A 140 -5.84 12.98 15.55
CA LEU A 140 -6.93 13.86 15.10
C LEU A 140 -8.20 13.08 14.71
N LEU A 141 -8.03 11.89 14.13
CA LEU A 141 -9.13 11.08 13.61
C LEU A 141 -9.68 10.05 14.61
N ASP A 142 -9.16 10.02 15.86
CA ASP A 142 -9.47 9.01 16.89
C ASP A 142 -9.31 7.58 16.32
N LEU A 143 -8.17 7.31 15.66
CA LEU A 143 -7.87 6.03 15.01
C LEU A 143 -6.93 5.13 15.83
N TRP A 144 -6.43 5.62 16.97
CA TRP A 144 -5.52 4.88 17.85
C TRP A 144 -6.04 4.91 19.29
N PRO A 145 -5.92 3.82 20.09
CA PRO A 145 -5.23 2.54 19.82
C PRO A 145 -5.95 1.68 18.76
N PRO A 146 -5.37 0.55 18.30
CA PRO A 146 -5.89 -0.24 17.18
C PRO A 146 -7.38 -0.60 17.26
N GLU A 147 -7.90 -0.77 18.48
CA GLU A 147 -9.32 -1.04 18.73
C GLU A 147 -10.24 0.08 18.20
N ARG A 148 -9.79 1.33 18.21
CA ARG A 148 -10.51 2.48 17.63
C ARG A 148 -10.61 2.35 16.11
N ALA A 149 -9.51 1.97 15.46
CA ALA A 149 -9.52 1.70 14.02
C ALA A 149 -10.47 0.55 13.68
N LEU A 150 -10.49 -0.54 14.44
CA LEU A 150 -11.47 -1.63 14.21
C LEU A 150 -12.91 -1.14 14.38
N ALA A 151 -13.22 -0.46 15.48
CA ALA A 151 -14.57 0.03 15.75
C ALA A 151 -15.06 0.94 14.61
N ARG A 152 -14.23 1.90 14.17
CA ARG A 152 -14.58 2.81 13.07
C ARG A 152 -14.90 2.09 11.75
N TYR A 153 -14.19 1.02 11.42
CA TYR A 153 -14.33 0.33 10.13
C TYR A 153 -15.40 -0.77 10.14
N PHE A 154 -15.62 -1.42 11.29
CA PHE A 154 -16.43 -2.66 11.35
C PHE A 154 -17.60 -2.61 12.33
N GLU A 155 -17.58 -1.71 13.30
CA GLU A 155 -18.70 -1.51 14.23
C GLU A 155 -19.54 -0.35 13.74
N LYS A 156 -20.65 -0.67 13.05
CA LYS A 156 -21.64 0.35 12.71
C LYS A 156 -22.20 0.93 14.01
N GLY A 157 -22.11 2.25 14.16
CA GLY A 157 -22.96 3.01 15.09
C GLY A 157 -24.44 2.85 14.77
#